data_AF-S7UH04-F1
#
_entry.id   AF-S7UH04-F1
#
_cell.length_a   1.000
_cell.length_b   1.000
_cell.length_c   1.000
_cell.angle_alpha   90.00
_cell.angle_beta   90.00
_cell.angle_gamma   90.00
#
_symmetry.space_group_name_H-M   'P 1'
#
loop_
_entity.id
_entity.type
_entity.pdbx_description
1 polymer ?
#
loop_
_entity_poly.entity_id
_entity_poly.type
_entity_poly.pdbx_seq_one_letter_code
_entity_poly.pdbx_strand_id
1 'polypeptide(L)'
;MTAEAKKADYRDRPEDELLVEEHPSGPEQSGRSIIIKVLLAIAVGLGVYALPTPDNLSPEGHRFLALLLSIVILWVTEAIPIGVSALVAAAGLILFGIQSPGAAWAPFASPAVMFVLMIVMFGVVLNEVGLANRIMYYVFKMAGTGVKKLSFVLAVGCTMMATVFHDATVTVIMIFALVPVFVSMGITPLKSNNLSKFFIILIPLASSAGGFGTLLGGGRNPLAVEILQSFTNGKVTVGFMEYIVIQFPLAFLTAVATWGVLWLIFRPKEKELPAEVMMDKMPPMRGKELGVTIIFTLTFIMWTLSDLTGWHVSVVAALALAGFCGPKFISFKTICDKFPWESWIVFGAGVSMGAAMLSSGAGQYLAEVCLPLLDGQPSFVVFYGFGFFGSFLSSLMSNSAAVALTLPITLPMAEMMNMSPQAVALLSPITTSFIMLVIGCPPTIIAYSTGYFSQIEFVKVAVPWCLTLLLVSTVGVLLYWPMIGFY
;
A
#
# COMPACT_ATOMS: atom_id res chain seq x y z
N MET A 1 54.70 8.22 -2.14
CA MET A 1 53.97 8.73 -3.32
C MET A 1 52.55 8.24 -3.24
N THR A 2 51.64 9.20 -3.26
CA THR A 2 50.19 9.14 -3.09
C THR A 2 49.50 8.28 -4.17
N ALA A 3 48.77 7.26 -3.75
CA ALA A 3 47.65 6.73 -4.52
C ALA A 3 46.39 7.14 -3.77
N GLU A 4 45.78 8.24 -4.19
CA GLU A 4 44.41 8.59 -3.80
C GLU A 4 43.50 7.44 -4.22
N ALA A 5 43.03 6.67 -3.23
CA ALA A 5 41.85 5.85 -3.43
C ALA A 5 40.70 6.81 -3.74
N LYS A 6 40.38 6.99 -5.04
CA LYS A 6 39.12 7.60 -5.45
C LYS A 6 38.01 6.85 -4.72
N LYS A 7 37.42 7.47 -3.69
CA LYS A 7 36.16 7.03 -3.11
C LYS A 7 35.16 6.99 -4.27
N ALA A 8 34.81 5.80 -4.75
CA ALA A 8 33.82 5.63 -5.79
C ALA A 8 32.55 6.39 -5.37
N ASP A 9 32.07 7.30 -6.22
CA ASP A 9 30.76 7.91 -6.01
C ASP A 9 29.75 6.75 -6.00
N TYR A 10 28.75 6.76 -5.11
CA TYR A 10 27.73 5.71 -5.10
C TYR A 10 26.97 5.66 -6.44
N ARG A 11 27.03 6.77 -7.20
CA ARG A 11 26.52 6.89 -8.58
C ARG A 11 27.35 6.14 -9.63
N ASP A 12 28.58 5.76 -9.29
CA ASP A 12 29.51 5.01 -10.16
C ASP A 12 29.50 3.50 -9.85
N ARG A 13 28.61 3.03 -8.96
CA ARG A 13 28.44 1.60 -8.71
C ARG A 13 27.86 0.92 -9.97
N PRO A 14 28.38 -0.25 -10.38
CA PRO A 14 27.86 -0.95 -11.55
C PRO A 14 26.35 -1.18 -11.40
N GLU A 15 25.59 -0.98 -12.50
CA GLU A 15 24.12 -1.11 -12.53
C GLU A 15 23.65 -2.47 -11.96
N ASP A 16 24.53 -3.48 -12.04
CA ASP A 16 24.31 -4.85 -11.60
C ASP A 16 24.31 -5.03 -10.06
N GLU A 17 24.87 -4.10 -9.27
CA GLU A 17 24.81 -4.15 -7.79
C GLU A 17 23.46 -3.66 -7.23
N LEU A 18 22.64 -3.00 -8.06
CA LEU A 18 21.31 -2.50 -7.71
C LEU A 18 20.17 -3.37 -8.24
N LEU A 19 20.50 -4.42 -8.99
CA LEU A 19 19.54 -5.41 -9.42
C LEU A 19 19.35 -6.43 -8.30
N VAL A 20 18.29 -6.25 -7.53
CA VAL A 20 17.59 -7.41 -7.00
C VAL A 20 17.22 -8.22 -8.24
N GLU A 21 17.93 -9.32 -8.50
CA GLU A 21 17.36 -10.39 -9.31
C GLU A 21 15.93 -10.58 -8.78
N GLU A 22 14.92 -10.46 -9.64
CA GLU A 22 13.53 -10.79 -9.29
C GLU A 22 13.54 -12.26 -8.84
N HIS A 23 13.84 -12.49 -7.55
CA HIS A 23 13.70 -13.79 -6.95
C HIS A 23 12.21 -14.09 -7.01
N PRO A 24 11.83 -15.25 -7.59
CA PRO A 24 10.43 -15.60 -7.77
C PRO A 24 9.71 -15.43 -6.43
N SER A 25 8.59 -14.72 -6.51
CA SER A 25 7.71 -14.39 -5.41
C SER A 25 7.29 -15.68 -4.68
N GLY A 26 7.93 -15.95 -3.54
CA GLY A 26 7.60 -17.10 -2.69
C GLY A 26 8.16 -18.44 -3.17
N PRO A 27 7.92 -19.52 -2.40
CA PRO A 27 8.37 -20.86 -2.77
C PRO A 27 7.75 -21.29 -4.10
N GLU A 28 8.56 -21.79 -5.04
CA GLU A 28 8.10 -22.30 -6.34
C GLU A 28 6.94 -23.27 -6.15
N GLN A 29 5.75 -22.87 -6.60
CA GLN A 29 4.56 -23.72 -6.52
C GLN A 29 4.67 -24.80 -7.59
N SER A 30 4.55 -26.08 -7.19
CA SER A 30 4.43 -27.18 -8.16
C SER A 30 3.25 -26.90 -9.11
N GLY A 31 3.42 -27.13 -10.41
CA GLY A 31 2.35 -26.95 -11.39
C GLY A 31 1.06 -27.71 -11.05
N ARG A 32 1.16 -28.84 -10.34
CA ARG A 32 0.00 -29.57 -9.80
C ARG A 32 -0.77 -28.76 -8.75
N SER A 33 -0.05 -28.05 -7.87
CA SER A 33 -0.65 -27.16 -6.85
C SER A 33 -1.41 -26.01 -7.50
N ILE A 34 -0.83 -25.39 -8.52
CA ILE A 34 -1.46 -24.31 -9.30
C ILE A 34 -2.77 -24.80 -9.91
N ILE A 35 -2.74 -25.94 -10.62
CA ILE A 35 -3.94 -26.52 -11.26
C ILE A 35 -5.02 -26.81 -10.22
N ILE A 36 -4.67 -27.41 -9.08
CA ILE A 36 -5.63 -27.71 -8.01
C ILE A 36 -6.29 -26.44 -7.48
N LYS A 37 -5.50 -25.38 -7.20
CA LYS A 37 -6.03 -24.10 -6.69
C LYS A 37 -6.94 -23.41 -7.70
N VAL A 38 -6.57 -23.40 -8.98
CA VAL A 38 -7.39 -22.82 -10.05
C VAL A 38 -8.69 -23.60 -10.22
N LEU A 39 -8.62 -24.94 -10.25
CA LEU A 39 -9.82 -25.78 -10.32
C LEU A 39 -10.72 -25.59 -9.11
N LEU A 40 -10.14 -25.44 -7.91
CA LEU A 40 -10.90 -25.15 -6.70
C LEU A 40 -11.61 -23.79 -6.81
N ALA A 41 -10.92 -22.74 -7.25
CA ALA A 41 -11.51 -21.43 -7.44
C ALA A 41 -12.70 -21.48 -8.41
N ILE A 42 -12.52 -22.13 -9.56
CA ILE A 42 -13.58 -22.31 -10.57
C ILE A 42 -14.74 -23.14 -10.01
N ALA A 43 -14.44 -24.25 -9.32
CA ALA A 43 -15.46 -25.13 -8.77
C ALA A 43 -16.31 -24.43 -7.71
N VAL A 44 -15.71 -23.61 -6.85
CA VAL A 44 -16.45 -22.81 -5.86
C VAL A 44 -17.32 -21.76 -6.56
N GLY A 45 -16.79 -21.05 -7.55
CA GLY A 45 -17.56 -20.10 -8.35
C GLY A 45 -18.75 -20.73 -9.05
N LEU A 46 -18.54 -21.86 -9.73
CA LEU A 46 -19.61 -22.61 -10.39
C LEU A 46 -20.63 -23.16 -9.38
N GLY A 47 -20.17 -23.57 -8.20
CA GLY A 47 -21.03 -23.98 -7.11
C GLY A 47 -21.99 -22.87 -6.70
N VAL A 48 -21.48 -21.65 -6.50
CA VAL A 48 -22.28 -20.46 -6.17
C VAL A 48 -23.20 -20.07 -7.33
N TYR A 49 -22.69 -20.09 -8.56
CA TYR A 49 -23.49 -19.83 -9.76
C TYR A 49 -24.68 -20.79 -9.89
N ALA A 50 -24.51 -22.06 -9.51
CA ALA A 50 -25.55 -23.08 -9.56
C ALA A 50 -26.58 -22.99 -8.41
N LEU A 51 -26.30 -22.23 -7.35
CA LEU A 51 -27.27 -21.99 -6.28
C LEU A 51 -28.44 -21.13 -6.80
N PRO A 52 -29.65 -21.31 -6.24
CA PRO A 52 -30.77 -20.44 -6.56
C PRO A 52 -30.44 -18.99 -6.18
N THR A 53 -30.77 -18.06 -7.07
CA THR A 53 -30.59 -16.63 -6.81
C THR A 53 -31.49 -16.19 -5.66
N PRO A 54 -30.95 -15.55 -4.60
CA PRO A 54 -31.74 -14.98 -3.53
C PRO A 54 -32.76 -13.96 -4.04
N ASP A 55 -33.94 -13.91 -3.43
CA ASP A 55 -35.05 -13.05 -3.89
C ASP A 55 -34.72 -11.54 -3.89
N ASN A 56 -33.81 -11.09 -3.01
CA ASN A 56 -33.35 -9.70 -2.92
C ASN A 56 -32.04 -9.42 -3.68
N LEU A 57 -31.59 -10.33 -4.56
CA LEU A 57 -30.38 -10.17 -5.36
C LEU A 57 -30.68 -10.22 -6.86
N SER A 58 -30.12 -9.28 -7.62
CA SER A 58 -30.27 -9.31 -9.08
C SER A 58 -29.55 -10.51 -9.69
N PRO A 59 -29.97 -11.01 -10.87
CA PRO A 59 -29.25 -12.07 -11.58
C PRO A 59 -27.80 -11.69 -11.89
N GLU A 60 -27.53 -10.43 -12.23
CA GLU A 60 -26.18 -9.89 -12.43
C GLU A 60 -25.37 -9.93 -11.13
N GLY A 61 -25.99 -9.57 -10.01
CA GLY A 61 -25.38 -9.56 -8.69
C GLY A 61 -25.00 -10.96 -8.23
N HIS A 62 -25.87 -11.95 -8.46
CA HIS A 62 -25.56 -13.36 -8.18
C HIS A 62 -24.38 -13.88 -8.99
N ARG A 63 -24.37 -13.58 -10.29
CA ARG A 63 -23.25 -13.92 -11.19
C ARG A 63 -21.96 -13.23 -10.75
N PHE A 64 -22.05 -11.97 -10.32
CA PHE A 64 -20.94 -11.24 -9.76
C PHE A 64 -20.39 -11.89 -8.48
N LEU A 65 -21.24 -12.29 -7.52
CA LEU A 65 -20.78 -12.98 -6.30
C LEU A 65 -20.08 -14.31 -6.60
N ALA A 66 -20.58 -15.06 -7.58
CA ALA A 66 -19.93 -16.29 -8.05
C ALA A 66 -18.53 -16.04 -8.63
N LEU A 67 -18.40 -15.02 -9.49
CA LEU A 67 -17.12 -14.60 -10.05
C LEU A 67 -16.20 -14.09 -8.94
N LEU A 68 -16.71 -13.22 -8.06
CA LEU A 68 -15.97 -12.61 -6.98
C LEU A 68 -15.33 -13.66 -6.06
N LEU A 69 -16.08 -14.68 -5.66
CA LEU A 69 -15.54 -15.76 -4.82
C LEU A 69 -14.42 -16.53 -5.52
N SER A 70 -14.54 -16.76 -6.83
CA SER A 70 -13.46 -17.36 -7.62
C SER A 70 -12.19 -16.50 -7.60
N ILE A 71 -12.34 -15.18 -7.85
CA ILE A 71 -11.23 -14.23 -7.87
C ILE A 71 -10.60 -14.07 -6.48
N VAL A 72 -11.40 -14.00 -5.42
CA VAL A 72 -10.90 -13.95 -4.03
C VAL A 72 -10.07 -15.19 -3.72
N ILE A 73 -10.52 -16.39 -4.11
CA ILE A 73 -9.72 -17.61 -3.92
C ILE A 73 -8.40 -17.52 -4.70
N LEU A 74 -8.42 -17.04 -5.94
CA LEU A 74 -7.19 -16.86 -6.73
C LEU A 74 -6.21 -15.88 -6.08
N TRP A 75 -6.71 -14.76 -5.54
CA TRP A 75 -5.90 -13.76 -4.85
C TRP A 75 -5.34 -14.26 -3.51
N VAL A 76 -6.15 -14.96 -2.71
CA VAL A 76 -5.72 -15.48 -1.40
C VAL A 76 -4.74 -16.65 -1.55
N THR A 77 -4.94 -17.48 -2.56
CA THR A 77 -4.07 -18.65 -2.79
C THR A 77 -2.86 -18.35 -3.65
N GLU A 78 -2.81 -17.16 -4.27
CA GLU A 78 -1.83 -16.74 -5.28
C GLU A 78 -1.56 -17.87 -6.28
N ALA A 79 -2.63 -18.46 -6.81
CA ALA A 79 -2.52 -19.61 -7.71
C ALA A 79 -1.86 -19.21 -9.05
N ILE A 80 -2.13 -17.99 -9.50
CA ILE A 80 -1.55 -17.35 -10.69
C ILE A 80 -1.16 -15.92 -10.31
N PRO A 81 -0.28 -15.25 -11.08
CA PRO A 81 0.11 -13.87 -10.81
C PRO A 81 -1.10 -12.95 -10.63
N ILE A 82 -1.04 -12.03 -9.67
CA ILE A 82 -2.19 -11.22 -9.28
C ILE A 82 -2.62 -10.28 -10.43
N GLY A 83 -1.67 -9.83 -11.25
CA GLY A 83 -1.96 -9.07 -12.48
C GLY A 83 -2.74 -9.87 -13.51
N VAL A 84 -2.44 -11.17 -13.66
CA VAL A 84 -3.17 -12.04 -14.61
C VAL A 84 -4.57 -12.31 -14.09
N SER A 85 -4.72 -12.66 -12.82
CA SER A 85 -6.05 -12.87 -12.21
C SER A 85 -6.91 -11.59 -12.21
N ALA A 86 -6.30 -10.41 -12.10
CA ALA A 86 -6.97 -9.12 -12.24
C ALA A 86 -7.55 -8.89 -13.65
N LEU A 87 -6.81 -9.25 -14.71
CA LEU A 87 -7.35 -9.23 -16.08
C LEU A 87 -8.47 -10.26 -16.26
N VAL A 88 -8.31 -11.45 -15.68
CA VAL A 88 -9.35 -12.50 -15.68
C VAL A 88 -10.61 -12.02 -14.96
N ALA A 89 -10.48 -11.26 -13.86
CA ALA A 89 -11.63 -10.68 -13.16
C ALA A 89 -12.43 -9.75 -14.08
N ALA A 90 -11.77 -8.79 -14.72
CA ALA A 90 -12.41 -7.86 -15.67
C ALA A 90 -13.00 -8.58 -16.89
N ALA A 91 -12.29 -9.55 -17.47
CA ALA A 91 -12.81 -10.37 -18.56
C ALA A 91 -14.00 -11.24 -18.13
N GLY A 92 -13.98 -11.75 -16.89
CA GLY A 92 -15.05 -12.53 -16.29
C GLY A 92 -16.35 -11.74 -16.17
N LEU A 93 -16.29 -10.44 -15.86
CA LEU A 93 -17.46 -9.56 -15.85
C LEU A 93 -18.22 -9.58 -17.18
N ILE A 94 -17.46 -9.63 -18.29
CA ILE A 94 -18.01 -9.67 -19.65
C ILE A 94 -18.50 -11.09 -19.97
N LEU A 95 -17.68 -12.10 -19.70
CA LEU A 95 -17.97 -13.50 -20.02
C LEU A 95 -19.27 -13.98 -19.38
N PHE A 96 -19.51 -13.60 -18.12
CA PHE A 96 -20.74 -13.97 -17.39
C PHE A 96 -21.89 -12.99 -17.59
N GLY A 97 -21.73 -11.97 -18.45
CA GLY A 97 -22.77 -10.99 -18.75
C GLY A 97 -23.18 -10.15 -17.55
N ILE A 98 -22.24 -9.85 -16.65
CA ILE A 98 -22.43 -8.96 -15.49
C ILE A 98 -22.36 -7.50 -15.96
N GLN A 99 -21.45 -7.19 -16.89
CA GLN A 99 -21.29 -5.87 -17.50
C GLN A 99 -20.97 -5.96 -18.99
N SER A 100 -21.22 -4.86 -19.71
CA SER A 100 -20.77 -4.70 -21.09
C SER A 100 -19.23 -4.54 -21.16
N PRO A 101 -18.59 -4.85 -22.31
CA PRO A 101 -17.15 -4.65 -22.45
C PRO A 101 -16.69 -3.21 -22.16
N GLY A 102 -17.50 -2.22 -22.55
CA GLY A 102 -17.21 -0.81 -22.26
C GLY A 102 -17.23 -0.52 -20.76
N ALA A 103 -18.24 -1.01 -20.04
CA ALA A 103 -18.36 -0.81 -18.60
C ALA A 103 -17.27 -1.57 -17.80
N ALA A 104 -16.86 -2.75 -18.26
CA ALA A 104 -15.81 -3.53 -17.61
C ALA A 104 -14.40 -2.95 -17.82
N TRP A 105 -14.07 -2.45 -19.01
CA TRP A 105 -12.72 -1.96 -19.33
C TRP A 105 -12.52 -0.45 -19.14
N ALA A 106 -13.55 0.39 -19.31
CA ALA A 106 -13.42 1.85 -19.11
C ALA A 106 -12.85 2.24 -17.72
N PRO A 107 -13.19 1.54 -16.61
CA PRO A 107 -12.61 1.82 -15.31
C PRO A 107 -11.08 1.78 -15.27
N PHE A 108 -10.40 1.01 -16.12
CA PHE A 108 -8.92 0.98 -16.19
C PHE A 108 -8.30 2.30 -16.66
N ALA A 109 -9.08 3.18 -17.28
CA ALA A 109 -8.65 4.50 -17.72
C ALA A 109 -9.32 5.63 -16.91
N SER A 110 -9.83 5.32 -15.71
CA SER A 110 -10.46 6.34 -14.87
C SER A 110 -9.45 7.39 -14.38
N PRO A 111 -9.91 8.59 -13.97
CA PRO A 111 -9.03 9.66 -13.51
C PRO A 111 -8.09 9.21 -12.38
N ALA A 112 -8.57 8.42 -11.41
CA ALA A 112 -7.73 7.85 -10.35
C ALA A 112 -6.74 6.81 -10.88
N VAL A 113 -7.13 5.91 -11.80
CA VAL A 113 -6.20 4.91 -12.36
C VAL A 113 -5.06 5.59 -13.13
N MET A 114 -5.39 6.62 -13.89
CA MET A 114 -4.40 7.42 -14.63
C MET A 114 -3.53 8.24 -13.68
N PHE A 115 -4.10 8.77 -12.59
CA PHE A 115 -3.31 9.43 -11.56
C PHE A 115 -2.32 8.44 -10.90
N VAL A 116 -2.78 7.24 -10.50
CA VAL A 116 -1.95 6.16 -9.94
C VAL A 116 -0.80 5.79 -10.86
N LEU A 117 -1.07 5.62 -12.16
CA LEU A 117 -0.04 5.37 -13.17
C LEU A 117 1.11 6.39 -13.04
N MET A 118 0.76 7.67 -13.02
CA MET A 118 1.77 8.74 -13.02
C MET A 118 2.49 8.87 -11.67
N ILE A 119 1.82 8.74 -10.53
CA ILE A 119 2.48 8.85 -9.22
C ILE A 119 3.41 7.66 -8.93
N VAL A 120 3.08 6.46 -9.44
CA VAL A 120 3.98 5.31 -9.34
C VAL A 120 5.22 5.54 -10.21
N MET A 121 5.07 6.15 -11.39
CA MET A 121 6.21 6.59 -12.20
C MET A 121 7.11 7.58 -11.44
N PHE A 122 6.55 8.49 -10.65
CA PHE A 122 7.37 9.38 -9.79
C PHE A 122 8.19 8.59 -8.79
N GLY A 123 7.63 7.55 -8.17
CA GLY A 123 8.35 6.65 -7.28
C GLY A 123 9.59 6.07 -7.96
N VAL A 124 9.45 5.62 -9.21
CA VAL A 124 10.59 5.19 -10.05
C VAL A 124 11.58 6.32 -10.26
N VAL A 125 11.13 7.52 -10.67
CA VAL A 125 12.03 8.67 -10.89
C VAL A 125 12.87 8.99 -9.64
N LEU A 126 12.22 9.13 -8.47
CA LEU A 126 12.88 9.50 -7.24
C LEU A 126 13.88 8.43 -6.76
N ASN A 127 13.58 7.16 -7.02
CA ASN A 127 14.48 6.05 -6.73
C ASN A 127 15.71 6.09 -7.65
N GLU A 128 15.50 6.21 -8.96
CA GLU A 128 16.55 6.18 -9.98
C GLU A 128 17.56 7.32 -9.86
N VAL A 129 17.13 8.51 -9.45
CA VAL A 129 18.07 9.62 -9.22
C VAL A 129 18.82 9.52 -7.89
N GLY A 130 18.45 8.58 -7.00
CA GLY A 130 19.09 8.38 -5.70
C GLY A 130 18.59 9.28 -4.58
N LEU A 131 17.46 10.00 -4.77
CA LEU A 131 16.89 10.85 -3.71
C LEU A 131 16.42 10.05 -2.51
N ALA A 132 15.92 8.83 -2.74
CA ALA A 132 15.50 7.95 -1.67
C ALA A 132 16.70 7.54 -0.77
N ASN A 133 17.85 7.22 -1.37
CA ASN A 133 19.11 6.97 -0.63
C ASN A 133 19.55 8.19 0.19
N ARG A 134 19.37 9.40 -0.37
CA ARG A 134 19.67 10.65 0.30
C ARG A 134 18.86 10.87 1.58
N ILE A 135 17.55 10.68 1.49
CA ILE A 135 16.66 10.81 2.65
C ILE A 135 17.07 9.81 3.73
N MET A 136 17.40 8.58 3.34
CA MET A 136 17.88 7.54 4.25
C MET A 136 19.13 7.97 5.04
N TYR A 137 20.16 8.53 4.40
CA TYR A 137 21.33 9.04 5.12
C TYR A 137 20.96 10.06 6.20
N TYR A 138 20.01 10.94 5.92
CA TYR A 138 19.56 11.92 6.93
C TYR A 138 18.80 11.25 8.07
N VAL A 139 18.00 10.22 7.80
CA VAL A 139 17.34 9.39 8.83
C VAL A 139 18.40 8.73 9.74
N PHE A 140 19.41 8.07 9.16
CA PHE A 140 20.51 7.44 9.91
C PHE A 140 21.36 8.47 10.68
N LYS A 141 21.68 9.60 10.05
CA LYS A 141 22.43 10.69 10.70
C LYS A 141 21.68 11.27 11.90
N MET A 142 20.37 11.43 11.79
CA MET A 142 19.53 11.94 12.88
C MET A 142 19.41 10.92 14.02
N ALA A 143 19.31 9.63 13.68
CA ALA A 143 19.26 8.53 14.62
C ALA A 143 20.52 8.41 15.48
N GLY A 144 21.70 8.41 14.86
CA GLY A 144 22.95 8.04 15.54
C GLY A 144 23.01 6.54 15.86
N THR A 145 23.89 6.15 16.78
CA THR A 145 24.17 4.74 17.10
C THR A 145 23.24 4.14 18.16
N GLY A 146 22.58 4.96 18.97
CA GLY A 146 21.73 4.48 20.06
C GLY A 146 20.49 3.73 19.54
N VAL A 147 20.35 2.44 19.87
CA VAL A 147 19.32 1.53 19.32
C VAL A 147 17.89 2.04 19.57
N LYS A 148 17.61 2.61 20.75
CA LYS A 148 16.29 3.17 21.07
C LYS A 148 15.94 4.39 20.21
N LYS A 149 16.92 5.29 20.02
CA LYS A 149 16.75 6.49 19.21
C LYS A 149 16.66 6.13 17.73
N LEU A 150 17.53 5.23 17.27
CA LEU A 150 17.54 4.72 15.91
C LEU A 150 16.23 4.03 15.55
N SER A 151 15.72 3.13 16.39
CA SER A 151 14.43 2.49 16.16
C SER A 151 13.28 3.47 16.07
N PHE A 152 13.22 4.48 16.94
CA PHE A 152 12.17 5.48 16.88
C PHE A 152 12.25 6.33 15.62
N VAL A 153 13.46 6.81 15.29
CA VAL A 153 13.72 7.61 14.09
C VAL A 153 13.46 6.80 12.81
N LEU A 154 13.77 5.51 12.79
CA LEU A 154 13.46 4.63 11.67
C LEU A 154 11.96 4.38 11.54
N ALA A 155 11.24 4.15 12.64
CA ALA A 155 9.79 3.99 12.57
C ALA A 155 9.12 5.23 11.96
N VAL A 156 9.39 6.41 12.54
CA VAL A 156 8.84 7.68 12.05
C VAL A 156 9.33 7.98 10.63
N GLY A 157 10.62 7.79 10.36
CA GLY A 157 11.23 8.02 9.05
C GLY A 157 10.61 7.15 7.95
N CYS A 158 10.49 5.84 8.18
CA CYS A 158 9.87 4.91 7.23
C CYS A 158 8.40 5.24 6.98
N THR A 159 7.63 5.54 8.03
CA THR A 159 6.23 5.97 7.88
C THR A 159 6.15 7.26 7.07
N MET A 160 6.93 8.29 7.41
CA MET A 160 6.87 9.57 6.70
C MET A 160 7.32 9.45 5.25
N MET A 161 8.38 8.68 4.98
CA MET A 161 8.80 8.37 3.62
C MET A 161 7.70 7.66 2.85
N ALA A 162 7.04 6.67 3.45
CA ALA A 162 5.96 5.93 2.79
C ALA A 162 4.71 6.78 2.51
N THR A 163 4.55 7.95 3.12
CA THR A 163 3.47 8.87 2.72
C THR A 163 3.73 9.48 1.33
N VAL A 164 4.98 9.49 0.85
CA VAL A 164 5.42 10.12 -0.40
C VAL A 164 5.91 9.09 -1.42
N PHE A 165 6.61 8.07 -0.95
CA PHE A 165 7.14 6.95 -1.72
C PHE A 165 6.26 5.72 -1.51
N HIS A 166 6.26 4.80 -2.48
CA HIS A 166 5.60 3.52 -2.30
C HIS A 166 6.21 2.74 -1.13
N ASP A 167 5.37 2.18 -0.26
CA ASP A 167 5.80 1.46 0.96
C ASP A 167 6.81 0.32 0.68
N ALA A 168 6.64 -0.42 -0.42
CA ALA A 168 7.59 -1.43 -0.89
C ALA A 168 8.97 -0.82 -1.21
N THR A 169 9.02 0.33 -1.90
CA THR A 169 10.26 1.02 -2.22
C THR A 169 11.01 1.43 -0.96
N VAL A 170 10.31 2.01 0.02
CA VAL A 170 10.91 2.37 1.30
C VAL A 170 11.48 1.13 2.01
N THR A 171 10.73 0.04 2.00
CA THR A 171 11.14 -1.20 2.65
C THR A 171 12.40 -1.78 2.02
N VAL A 172 12.44 -1.91 0.69
CA VAL A 172 13.61 -2.37 -0.07
C VAL A 172 14.84 -1.58 0.34
N ILE A 173 14.79 -0.26 0.23
CA ILE A 173 15.93 0.63 0.49
C ILE A 173 16.44 0.47 1.92
N MET A 174 15.52 0.47 2.89
CA MET A 174 15.88 0.45 4.32
C MET A 174 16.38 -0.93 4.77
N ILE A 175 15.83 -2.01 4.22
CA ILE A 175 16.31 -3.38 4.47
C ILE A 175 17.71 -3.55 3.86
N PHE A 176 17.93 -3.13 2.60
CA PHE A 176 19.26 -3.21 1.98
C PHE A 176 20.31 -2.39 2.69
N ALA A 177 19.93 -1.28 3.32
CA ALA A 177 20.84 -0.52 4.15
C ALA A 177 21.16 -1.18 5.50
N LEU A 178 20.18 -1.85 6.13
CA LEU A 178 20.38 -2.47 7.46
C LEU A 178 20.93 -3.89 7.43
N VAL A 179 20.68 -4.68 6.39
CA VAL A 179 21.17 -6.08 6.37
C VAL A 179 22.70 -6.16 6.42
N PRO A 180 23.48 -5.39 5.63
CA PRO A 180 24.95 -5.41 5.70
C PRO A 180 25.49 -5.02 7.09
N VAL A 181 24.76 -4.16 7.80
CA VAL A 181 25.08 -3.76 9.18
C VAL A 181 24.97 -4.92 10.15
N PHE A 182 23.91 -5.73 10.03
CA PHE A 182 23.78 -6.93 10.87
C PHE A 182 24.85 -7.96 10.52
N VAL A 183 25.17 -8.13 9.24
CA VAL A 183 26.23 -9.03 8.77
C VAL A 183 27.60 -8.61 9.33
N SER A 184 27.94 -7.31 9.34
CA SER A 184 29.22 -6.84 9.91
C SER A 184 29.34 -7.04 11.42
N MET A 185 28.20 -7.14 12.12
CA MET A 185 28.12 -7.51 13.54
C MET A 185 28.15 -9.03 13.78
N GLY A 186 28.28 -9.85 12.72
CA GLY A 186 28.22 -11.31 12.79
C GLY A 186 26.80 -11.88 12.98
N ILE A 187 25.77 -11.03 12.84
CA ILE A 187 24.36 -11.43 12.91
C ILE A 187 23.92 -11.83 11.50
N THR A 188 23.57 -13.10 11.34
CA THR A 188 23.12 -13.70 10.08
C THR A 188 21.72 -14.29 10.27
N PRO A 189 21.00 -14.66 9.20
CA PRO A 189 19.68 -15.29 9.31
C PRO A 189 19.66 -16.50 10.27
N LEU A 190 20.71 -17.34 10.22
CA LEU A 190 20.88 -18.52 11.09
C LEU A 190 21.22 -18.18 12.55
N LYS A 191 21.71 -16.96 12.81
CA LYS A 191 22.08 -16.46 14.14
C LYS A 191 21.32 -15.17 14.49
N SER A 192 20.07 -15.09 14.03
CA SER A 192 19.23 -13.92 14.26
C SER A 192 18.89 -13.76 15.75
N ASN A 193 18.82 -12.52 16.20
CA ASN A 193 18.55 -12.13 17.58
C ASN A 193 17.44 -11.08 17.63
N ASN A 194 17.03 -10.66 18.83
CA ASN A 194 15.96 -9.66 18.97
C ASN A 194 16.30 -8.34 18.27
N LEU A 195 17.58 -7.93 18.20
CA LEU A 195 17.99 -6.70 17.51
C LEU A 195 17.65 -6.74 16.02
N SER A 196 18.15 -7.76 15.31
CA SER A 196 17.93 -7.91 13.86
C SER A 196 16.45 -8.12 13.55
N LYS A 197 15.78 -9.01 14.29
CA LYS A 197 14.33 -9.26 14.15
C LYS A 197 13.52 -7.98 14.35
N PHE A 198 13.84 -7.21 15.38
CA PHE A 198 13.16 -5.96 15.68
C PHE A 198 13.21 -4.99 14.49
N PHE A 199 14.39 -4.70 13.95
CA PHE A 199 14.51 -3.73 12.85
C PHE A 199 13.96 -4.24 11.53
N ILE A 200 14.19 -5.51 11.21
CA ILE A 200 13.74 -6.13 9.97
C ILE A 200 12.21 -6.25 9.94
N ILE A 201 11.54 -6.43 11.08
CA ILE A 201 10.08 -6.37 11.18
C ILE A 201 9.57 -4.92 11.27
N LEU A 202 10.30 -4.01 11.93
CA LEU A 202 9.90 -2.62 12.10
C LEU A 202 9.75 -1.89 10.77
N ILE A 203 10.72 -2.04 9.88
CA ILE A 203 10.75 -1.33 8.59
C ILE A 203 9.47 -1.56 7.77
N PRO A 204 9.10 -2.80 7.39
CA PRO A 204 7.93 -3.04 6.55
C PRO A 204 6.63 -2.62 7.23
N LEU A 205 6.50 -2.82 8.55
CA LEU A 205 5.31 -2.40 9.29
C LEU A 205 5.19 -0.86 9.36
N ALA A 206 6.31 -0.16 9.62
CA ALA A 206 6.33 1.30 9.64
C ALA A 206 6.06 1.90 8.26
N SER A 207 6.63 1.32 7.20
CA SER A 207 6.35 1.71 5.82
C SER A 207 4.88 1.46 5.46
N SER A 208 4.31 0.30 5.82
CA SER A 208 2.90 0.00 5.58
C SER A 208 1.98 1.00 6.30
N ALA A 209 2.24 1.28 7.59
CA ALA A 209 1.51 2.29 8.37
C ALA A 209 1.56 3.70 7.77
N GLY A 210 2.61 4.03 7.00
CA GLY A 210 2.72 5.35 6.38
C GLY A 210 2.03 5.48 5.04
N GLY A 211 1.84 4.37 4.32
CA GLY A 211 1.42 4.45 2.93
C GLY A 211 0.01 4.99 2.70
N PHE A 212 -0.82 5.17 3.73
CA PHE A 212 -2.13 5.84 3.61
C PHE A 212 -2.08 7.37 3.76
N GLY A 213 -0.96 7.94 4.23
CA GLY A 213 -0.89 9.32 4.72
C GLY A 213 -1.08 10.42 3.66
N THR A 214 -0.76 10.14 2.39
CA THR A 214 -1.15 11.00 1.25
C THR A 214 -1.62 10.14 0.08
N LEU A 215 -2.22 10.74 -0.95
CA LEU A 215 -2.61 10.02 -2.17
C LEU A 215 -1.42 9.37 -2.91
N LEU A 216 -0.18 9.77 -2.61
CA LEU A 216 1.04 9.25 -3.25
C LEU A 216 1.54 7.93 -2.65
N GLY A 217 1.24 7.67 -1.38
CA GLY A 217 1.87 6.59 -0.62
C GLY A 217 1.56 5.19 -1.14
N GLY A 218 0.34 4.96 -1.62
CA GLY A 218 0.00 3.72 -2.32
C GLY A 218 -1.34 3.75 -3.03
N GLY A 219 -1.49 2.86 -4.02
CA GLY A 219 -2.65 2.85 -4.93
C GLY A 219 -4.00 2.77 -4.20
N ARG A 220 -4.09 2.08 -3.06
CA ARG A 220 -5.32 2.00 -2.24
C ARG A 220 -5.97 3.36 -1.90
N ASN A 221 -5.19 4.44 -1.82
CA ASN A 221 -5.66 5.76 -1.42
C ASN A 221 -6.54 6.40 -2.52
N PRO A 222 -6.02 6.63 -3.75
CA PRO A 222 -6.86 7.08 -4.86
C PRO A 222 -7.95 6.05 -5.23
N LEU A 223 -7.76 4.75 -4.96
CA LEU A 223 -8.82 3.75 -5.18
C LEU A 223 -10.04 4.07 -4.31
N ALA A 224 -9.82 4.34 -3.03
CA ALA A 224 -10.88 4.64 -2.09
C ALA A 224 -11.64 5.92 -2.48
N VAL A 225 -10.90 6.95 -2.93
CA VAL A 225 -11.50 8.20 -3.43
C VAL A 225 -12.32 7.96 -4.69
N GLU A 226 -11.84 7.15 -5.63
CA GLU A 226 -12.54 6.83 -6.87
C GLU A 226 -13.83 6.03 -6.62
N ILE A 227 -13.78 5.02 -5.75
CA ILE A 227 -14.96 4.22 -5.40
C ILE A 227 -15.99 5.10 -4.69
N LEU A 228 -15.57 6.00 -3.81
CA LEU A 228 -16.45 6.98 -3.16
C LEU A 228 -17.10 7.93 -4.18
N GLN A 229 -16.31 8.47 -5.11
CA GLN A 229 -16.82 9.33 -6.17
C GLN A 229 -17.84 8.58 -7.04
N SER A 230 -17.54 7.34 -7.41
CA SER A 230 -18.44 6.47 -8.18
C SER A 230 -19.74 6.19 -7.43
N PHE A 231 -19.63 5.84 -6.15
CA PHE A 231 -20.77 5.54 -5.27
C PHE A 231 -21.69 6.76 -5.07
N THR A 232 -21.11 7.94 -4.88
CA THR A 232 -21.85 9.19 -4.67
C THR A 232 -22.29 9.89 -5.96
N ASN A 233 -22.05 9.27 -7.13
CA ASN A 233 -22.29 9.87 -8.45
C ASN A 233 -21.61 11.24 -8.62
N GLY A 234 -20.37 11.36 -8.13
CA GLY A 234 -19.55 12.56 -8.24
C GLY A 234 -19.95 13.71 -7.29
N LYS A 235 -20.91 13.49 -6.36
CA LYS A 235 -21.31 14.52 -5.39
C LYS A 235 -20.24 14.81 -4.35
N VAL A 236 -19.48 13.78 -3.96
CA VAL A 236 -18.38 13.90 -2.99
C VAL A 236 -17.07 13.69 -3.71
N THR A 237 -16.23 14.72 -3.71
CA THR A 237 -14.87 14.66 -4.26
C THR A 237 -13.89 15.05 -3.16
N VAL A 238 -12.83 14.27 -2.97
CA VAL A 238 -11.79 14.57 -1.99
C VAL A 238 -10.60 15.19 -2.71
N GLY A 239 -10.26 16.43 -2.36
CA GLY A 239 -9.10 17.15 -2.89
C GLY A 239 -7.76 16.58 -2.40
N PHE A 240 -6.65 17.00 -3.00
CA PHE A 240 -5.32 16.50 -2.57
C PHE A 240 -4.95 17.04 -1.19
N MET A 241 -5.19 18.33 -0.93
CA MET A 241 -4.88 18.95 0.35
C MET A 241 -5.86 18.48 1.44
N GLU A 242 -7.14 18.39 1.10
CA GLU A 242 -8.17 17.84 1.97
C GLU A 242 -7.79 16.43 2.46
N TYR A 243 -7.37 15.55 1.53
CA TYR A 243 -6.92 14.20 1.89
C TYR A 243 -5.74 14.23 2.88
N ILE A 244 -4.74 15.09 2.64
CA ILE A 244 -3.57 15.21 3.53
C ILE A 244 -3.99 15.65 4.92
N VAL A 245 -4.85 16.67 5.04
CA VAL A 245 -5.31 17.16 6.34
C VAL A 245 -6.03 16.05 7.10
N ILE A 246 -6.89 15.27 6.43
CA ILE A 246 -7.65 14.20 7.07
C ILE A 246 -6.75 13.02 7.50
N GLN A 247 -5.77 12.65 6.68
CA GLN A 247 -5.05 11.37 6.81
C GLN A 247 -3.67 11.48 7.44
N PHE A 248 -2.91 12.53 7.12
CA PHE A 248 -1.50 12.64 7.49
C PHE A 248 -1.28 12.67 9.01
N PRO A 249 -2.08 13.38 9.83
CA PRO A 249 -1.92 13.35 11.28
C PRO A 249 -2.10 11.95 11.88
N LEU A 250 -3.02 11.16 11.34
CA LEU A 250 -3.21 9.77 11.75
C LEU A 250 -2.02 8.91 11.36
N ALA A 251 -1.42 9.11 10.19
CA ALA A 251 -0.19 8.41 9.79
C ALA A 251 0.95 8.65 10.81
N PHE A 252 1.13 9.88 11.28
CA PHE A 252 2.13 10.17 12.32
C PHE A 252 1.85 9.42 13.63
N LEU A 253 0.60 9.37 14.08
CA LEU A 253 0.22 8.62 15.30
C LEU A 253 0.48 7.12 15.13
N THR A 254 0.17 6.56 13.97
CA THR A 254 0.45 5.15 13.68
C THR A 254 1.95 4.84 13.64
N ALA A 255 2.81 5.81 13.27
CA ALA A 255 4.27 5.65 13.34
C ALA A 255 4.76 5.41 14.77
N VAL A 256 4.27 6.25 15.70
CA VAL A 256 4.63 6.16 17.12
C VAL A 256 4.09 4.88 17.75
N ALA A 257 2.85 4.52 17.43
CA ALA A 257 2.25 3.27 17.88
C ALA A 257 2.99 2.04 17.33
N THR A 258 3.40 2.08 16.07
CA THR A 258 4.21 1.01 15.44
C THR A 258 5.49 0.76 16.21
N TRP A 259 6.24 1.84 16.49
CA TRP A 259 7.45 1.73 17.30
C TRP A 259 7.17 1.19 18.71
N GLY A 260 6.13 1.70 19.37
CA GLY A 260 5.75 1.31 20.72
C GLY A 260 5.43 -0.18 20.85
N VAL A 261 4.61 -0.72 19.94
CA VAL A 261 4.23 -2.15 19.93
C VAL A 261 5.46 -3.03 19.76
N LEU A 262 6.30 -2.75 18.76
CA LEU A 262 7.50 -3.55 18.53
C LEU A 262 8.50 -3.44 19.68
N TRP A 263 8.64 -2.25 20.27
CA TRP A 263 9.57 -2.02 21.37
C TRP A 263 9.18 -2.81 22.61
N LEU A 264 7.88 -3.04 22.83
CA LEU A 264 7.38 -3.86 23.93
C LEU A 264 7.54 -5.37 23.66
N ILE A 265 7.34 -5.82 22.43
CA ILE A 265 7.34 -7.26 22.08
C ILE A 265 8.76 -7.80 21.80
N PHE A 266 9.53 -7.11 20.94
CA PHE A 266 10.87 -7.53 20.51
C PHE A 266 11.96 -6.55 20.98
N ARG A 267 11.90 -6.12 22.23
CA ARG A 267 12.89 -5.18 22.77
C ARG A 267 14.34 -5.68 22.53
N PRO A 268 15.19 -4.90 21.83
CA PRO A 268 16.60 -5.23 21.69
C PRO A 268 17.33 -5.15 23.04
N LYS A 269 18.37 -5.99 23.23
CA LYS A 269 19.20 -5.98 24.45
C LYS A 269 20.38 -5.00 24.31
N GLU A 270 20.82 -4.80 23.08
CA GLU A 270 21.91 -3.95 22.66
C GLU A 270 21.50 -2.47 22.82
N LYS A 271 22.41 -1.66 23.35
CA LYS A 271 22.17 -0.24 23.59
C LYS A 271 22.61 0.63 22.41
N GLU A 272 23.68 0.24 21.74
CA GLU A 272 24.29 0.97 20.64
C GLU A 272 24.69 0.02 19.51
N LEU A 273 24.62 0.50 18.28
CA LEU A 273 25.25 -0.12 17.12
C LEU A 273 26.71 0.38 16.98
N PRO A 274 27.61 -0.42 16.36
CA PRO A 274 28.97 0.03 16.08
C PRO A 274 28.99 1.34 15.27
N ALA A 275 29.98 2.21 15.49
CA ALA A 275 30.01 3.52 14.83
C ALA A 275 30.31 3.43 13.32
N GLU A 276 30.99 2.35 12.90
CA GLU A 276 31.31 2.05 11.50
C GLU A 276 30.05 1.76 10.65
N VAL A 277 28.89 1.64 11.29
CA VAL A 277 27.57 1.41 10.69
C VAL A 277 26.95 2.68 10.12
N MET A 278 27.43 3.86 10.52
CA MET A 278 26.90 5.13 10.02
C MET A 278 27.25 5.27 8.54
N MET A 279 26.25 5.50 7.69
CA MET A 279 26.46 5.74 6.26
C MET A 279 27.48 6.84 6.02
N ASP A 280 28.35 6.63 5.03
CA ASP A 280 29.28 7.64 4.56
C ASP A 280 28.57 8.94 4.21
N LYS A 281 29.25 10.06 4.46
CA LYS A 281 28.73 11.40 4.16
C LYS A 281 28.45 11.51 2.66
N MET A 282 27.18 11.71 2.31
CA MET A 282 26.81 11.93 0.91
C MET A 282 27.30 13.29 0.39
N PRO A 283 27.70 13.36 -0.89
CA PRO A 283 28.06 14.62 -1.52
C PRO A 283 26.83 15.56 -1.62
N PRO A 284 27.05 16.88 -1.80
CA PRO A 284 25.97 17.83 -2.02
C PRO A 284 25.06 17.43 -3.20
N MET A 285 23.76 17.74 -3.12
CA MET A 285 22.82 17.53 -4.23
C MET A 285 23.27 18.33 -5.45
N ARG A 286 23.49 17.65 -6.58
CA ARG A 286 23.90 18.27 -7.85
C ARG A 286 23.28 17.53 -9.04
N GLY A 287 23.14 18.22 -10.16
CA GLY A 287 22.66 17.65 -11.41
C GLY A 287 21.23 17.10 -11.30
N LYS A 288 21.07 15.82 -11.66
CA LYS A 288 19.76 15.13 -11.75
C LYS A 288 18.97 15.15 -10.44
N GLU A 289 19.63 14.91 -9.31
CA GLU A 289 19.00 14.93 -7.98
C GLU A 289 18.36 16.27 -7.66
N LEU A 290 19.07 17.37 -7.92
CA LEU A 290 18.58 18.72 -7.64
C LEU A 290 17.43 19.10 -8.58
N GLY A 291 17.58 18.79 -9.87
CA GLY A 291 16.55 19.06 -10.87
C GLY A 291 15.22 18.33 -10.55
N VAL A 292 15.29 17.04 -10.26
CA VAL A 292 14.12 16.25 -9.85
C VAL A 292 13.52 16.77 -8.55
N THR A 293 14.35 17.12 -7.55
CA THR A 293 13.86 17.70 -6.29
C THR A 293 13.07 18.98 -6.53
N ILE A 294 13.59 19.91 -7.34
CA ILE A 294 12.93 21.17 -7.67
C ILE A 294 11.57 20.91 -8.33
N ILE A 295 11.53 20.07 -9.37
CA ILE A 295 10.28 19.75 -10.08
C ILE A 295 9.29 19.07 -9.14
N PHE A 296 9.75 18.13 -8.31
CA PHE A 296 8.90 17.43 -7.34
C PHE A 296 8.31 18.40 -6.31
N THR A 297 9.11 19.33 -5.78
CA THR A 297 8.62 20.37 -4.85
C THR A 297 7.61 21.30 -5.53
N LEU A 298 7.86 21.74 -6.76
CA LEU A 298 6.91 22.54 -7.54
C LEU A 298 5.61 21.79 -7.80
N THR A 299 5.69 20.50 -8.09
CA THR A 299 4.53 19.62 -8.28
C THR A 299 3.69 19.53 -7.02
N PHE A 300 4.33 19.34 -5.87
CA PHE A 300 3.64 19.30 -4.57
C PHE A 300 2.92 20.63 -4.28
N ILE A 301 3.58 21.77 -4.55
CA ILE A 301 2.94 23.10 -4.43
C ILE A 301 1.73 23.20 -5.37
N MET A 302 1.87 22.76 -6.64
CA MET A 302 0.76 22.79 -7.58
C MET A 302 -0.41 21.89 -7.17
N TRP A 303 -0.17 20.71 -6.59
CA TRP A 303 -1.25 19.90 -6.01
C TRP A 303 -1.88 20.56 -4.79
N THR A 304 -1.12 21.23 -3.91
CA THR A 304 -1.76 21.98 -2.80
C THR A 304 -2.62 23.14 -3.31
N LEU A 305 -2.29 23.69 -4.49
CA LEU A 305 -3.08 24.72 -5.16
C LEU A 305 -4.16 24.14 -6.09
N SER A 306 -4.23 22.82 -6.33
CA SER A 306 -5.22 22.23 -7.24
C SER A 306 -6.63 22.47 -6.73
N ASP A 307 -6.80 22.39 -5.41
CA ASP A 307 -8.07 22.59 -4.73
C ASP A 307 -8.57 24.05 -4.89
N LEU A 308 -7.66 25.01 -5.15
CA LEU A 308 -7.99 26.42 -5.43
C LEU A 308 -8.12 26.72 -6.94
N THR A 309 -7.26 26.11 -7.76
CA THR A 309 -7.17 26.38 -9.20
C THR A 309 -8.17 25.58 -10.03
N GLY A 310 -8.78 24.55 -9.45
CA GLY A 310 -9.68 23.62 -10.14
C GLY A 310 -8.97 22.70 -11.14
N TRP A 311 -7.64 22.68 -11.15
CA TRP A 311 -6.88 21.79 -12.02
C TRP A 311 -7.00 20.36 -11.53
N HIS A 312 -7.28 19.43 -12.43
CA HIS A 312 -7.31 18.02 -12.08
C HIS A 312 -5.90 17.52 -11.73
N VAL A 313 -5.78 16.72 -10.67
CA VAL A 313 -4.49 16.23 -10.12
C VAL A 313 -3.63 15.50 -11.15
N SER A 314 -4.26 14.87 -12.15
CA SER A 314 -3.59 14.17 -13.25
C SER A 314 -2.85 15.13 -14.21
N VAL A 315 -3.35 16.34 -14.41
CA VAL A 315 -2.70 17.36 -15.28
C VAL A 315 -1.36 17.77 -14.67
N VAL A 316 -1.37 18.06 -13.37
CA VAL A 316 -0.16 18.42 -12.61
C VAL A 316 0.87 17.28 -12.65
N ALA A 317 0.41 16.03 -12.50
CA ALA A 317 1.27 14.84 -12.58
C ALA A 317 1.91 14.67 -13.98
N ALA A 318 1.15 14.88 -15.04
CA ALA A 318 1.65 14.78 -16.42
C ALA A 318 2.71 15.86 -16.73
N LEU A 319 2.48 17.10 -16.30
CA LEU A 319 3.44 18.20 -16.47
C LEU A 319 4.75 17.93 -15.72
N ALA A 320 4.68 17.33 -14.54
CA ALA A 320 5.85 16.94 -13.78
C ALA A 320 6.66 15.84 -14.47
N LEU A 321 6.01 14.82 -15.04
CA LEU A 321 6.70 13.78 -15.84
C LEU A 321 7.41 14.38 -17.06
N ALA A 322 6.76 15.33 -17.74
CA ALA A 322 7.40 16.09 -18.81
C ALA A 322 8.59 16.90 -18.27
N GLY A 323 8.46 17.49 -17.08
CA GLY A 323 9.54 18.18 -16.37
C GLY A 323 10.72 17.27 -16.01
N PHE A 324 10.48 16.01 -15.62
CA PHE A 324 11.55 15.05 -15.31
C PHE A 324 12.28 14.57 -16.58
N CYS A 325 11.53 14.27 -17.64
CA CYS A 325 12.07 13.68 -18.86
C CYS A 325 12.66 14.72 -19.83
N GLY A 326 12.08 15.92 -19.93
CA GLY A 326 12.47 16.96 -20.89
C GLY A 326 13.94 17.39 -20.75
N PRO A 327 14.42 17.76 -19.54
CA PRO A 327 15.83 18.05 -19.26
C PRO A 327 16.74 16.81 -19.24
N LYS A 328 16.21 15.61 -19.53
CA LYS A 328 16.93 14.32 -19.49
C LYS A 328 17.51 13.98 -18.11
N PHE A 329 16.80 14.34 -17.03
CA PHE A 329 17.18 13.85 -15.71
C PHE A 329 17.02 12.33 -15.63
N ILE A 330 15.99 11.81 -16.29
CA ILE A 330 15.72 10.38 -16.44
C ILE A 330 15.14 10.11 -17.84
N SER A 331 15.37 8.91 -18.37
CA SER A 331 14.77 8.46 -19.62
C SER A 331 13.37 7.91 -19.37
N PHE A 332 12.40 8.27 -20.22
CA PHE A 332 11.05 7.68 -20.16
C PHE A 332 11.08 6.16 -20.31
N LYS A 333 12.01 5.62 -21.11
CA LYS A 333 12.22 4.16 -21.23
C LYS A 333 12.56 3.54 -19.87
N THR A 334 13.48 4.13 -19.11
CA THR A 334 13.85 3.65 -17.77
C THR A 334 12.66 3.66 -16.82
N ILE A 335 11.82 4.71 -16.90
CA ILE A 335 10.59 4.77 -16.10
C ILE A 335 9.67 3.60 -16.45
N CYS A 336 9.41 3.35 -17.74
CA CYS A 336 8.52 2.27 -18.19
C CYS A 336 9.08 0.87 -17.89
N ASP A 337 10.39 0.67 -18.03
CA ASP A 337 11.05 -0.62 -17.80
C ASP A 337 10.99 -1.01 -16.31
N LYS A 338 11.13 -0.03 -15.41
CA LYS A 338 11.10 -0.24 -13.95
C LYS A 338 9.71 -0.04 -13.33
N PHE A 339 8.70 0.23 -14.14
CA PHE A 339 7.35 0.46 -13.67
C PHE A 339 6.69 -0.86 -13.22
N PRO A 340 6.09 -0.93 -12.02
CA PRO A 340 5.39 -2.13 -11.55
C PRO A 340 4.00 -2.26 -12.22
N TRP A 341 3.98 -2.73 -13.47
CA TRP A 341 2.76 -2.88 -14.28
C TRP A 341 1.68 -3.70 -13.60
N GLU A 342 2.07 -4.75 -12.87
CA GLU A 342 1.15 -5.61 -12.13
C GLU A 342 0.30 -4.81 -11.13
N SER A 343 0.90 -3.92 -10.35
CA SER A 343 0.17 -3.11 -9.36
C SER A 343 -0.87 -2.19 -10.00
N TRP A 344 -0.55 -1.63 -11.17
CA TRP A 344 -1.48 -0.78 -11.92
C TRP A 344 -2.65 -1.56 -12.52
N ILE A 345 -2.39 -2.76 -13.05
CA ILE A 345 -3.44 -3.66 -13.59
C ILE A 345 -4.41 -4.08 -12.48
N VAL A 346 -3.89 -4.47 -11.31
CA VAL A 346 -4.71 -4.83 -10.15
C VAL A 346 -5.57 -3.66 -9.69
N PHE A 347 -5.02 -2.44 -9.70
CA PHE A 347 -5.77 -1.24 -9.37
C PHE A 347 -6.95 -1.02 -10.35
N GLY A 348 -6.71 -1.09 -11.66
CA GLY A 348 -7.76 -0.94 -12.67
C GLY A 348 -8.85 -2.02 -12.56
N ALA A 349 -8.46 -3.27 -12.31
CA ALA A 349 -9.41 -4.35 -12.04
C ALA A 349 -10.20 -4.12 -10.75
N GLY A 350 -9.58 -3.55 -9.72
CA GLY A 350 -10.25 -3.18 -8.47
C GLY A 350 -11.34 -2.13 -8.68
N VAL A 351 -11.06 -1.06 -9.43
CA VAL A 351 -12.08 -0.06 -9.79
C VAL A 351 -13.21 -0.71 -10.62
N SER A 352 -12.85 -1.55 -11.60
CA SER A 352 -13.82 -2.26 -12.45
C SER A 352 -14.74 -3.18 -11.64
N MET A 353 -14.16 -4.04 -10.79
CA MET A 353 -14.89 -4.95 -9.91
C MET A 353 -15.75 -4.18 -8.90
N GLY A 354 -15.24 -3.08 -8.34
CA GLY A 354 -16.00 -2.23 -7.42
C GLY A 354 -17.22 -1.60 -8.10
N ALA A 355 -17.05 -1.05 -9.31
CA ALA A 355 -18.15 -0.51 -10.10
C ALA A 355 -19.18 -1.60 -10.49
N ALA A 356 -18.72 -2.80 -10.85
CA ALA A 356 -19.59 -3.95 -11.10
C ALA A 356 -20.35 -4.39 -9.86
N MET A 357 -19.72 -4.38 -8.69
CA MET A 357 -20.35 -4.73 -7.42
C MET A 357 -21.48 -3.77 -7.04
N LEU A 358 -21.24 -2.47 -7.24
CA LEU A 358 -22.25 -1.43 -7.00
C LEU A 358 -23.40 -1.50 -8.01
N SER A 359 -23.08 -1.53 -9.31
CA SER A 359 -24.10 -1.52 -10.37
C SER A 359 -24.93 -2.80 -10.46
N SER A 360 -24.39 -3.94 -10.07
CA SER A 360 -25.12 -5.22 -10.02
C SER A 360 -25.99 -5.37 -8.77
N GLY A 361 -25.88 -4.49 -7.76
CA GLY A 361 -26.59 -4.63 -6.49
C GLY A 361 -26.00 -5.69 -5.53
N ALA A 362 -24.89 -6.33 -5.90
CA ALA A 362 -24.21 -7.29 -5.03
C ALA A 362 -23.65 -6.63 -3.75
N GLY A 363 -23.15 -5.39 -3.86
CA GLY A 363 -22.68 -4.62 -2.71
C GLY A 363 -23.80 -4.35 -1.69
N GLN A 364 -24.95 -3.90 -2.17
CA GLN A 364 -26.16 -3.66 -1.36
C GLN A 364 -26.64 -4.94 -0.68
N TYR A 365 -26.67 -6.06 -1.40
CA TYR A 365 -27.06 -7.35 -0.82
C TYR A 365 -26.14 -7.79 0.32
N LEU A 366 -24.81 -7.72 0.12
CA LEU A 366 -23.86 -8.07 1.18
C LEU A 366 -23.93 -7.09 2.37
N ALA A 367 -24.20 -5.81 2.09
CA ALA A 367 -24.43 -4.82 3.13
C ALA A 367 -25.63 -5.18 4.01
N GLU A 368 -26.77 -5.52 3.40
CA GLU A 368 -27.99 -5.94 4.11
C GLU A 368 -27.79 -7.20 4.94
N VAL A 369 -27.04 -8.18 4.41
CA VAL A 369 -26.71 -9.42 5.14
C VAL A 369 -25.81 -9.16 6.34
N CYS A 370 -24.86 -8.23 6.22
CA CYS A 370 -23.90 -7.91 7.28
C CYS A 370 -24.41 -6.85 8.27
N LEU A 371 -25.40 -6.03 7.90
CA LEU A 371 -25.93 -4.93 8.71
C LEU A 371 -26.29 -5.33 10.15
N PRO A 372 -26.98 -6.46 10.40
CA PRO A 372 -27.37 -6.84 11.76
C PRO A 372 -26.21 -7.04 12.73
N LEU A 373 -24.97 -7.21 12.23
CA LEU A 373 -23.77 -7.34 13.06
C LEU A 373 -23.36 -6.01 13.71
N LEU A 374 -23.71 -4.88 13.10
CA LEU A 374 -23.22 -3.55 13.48
C LEU A 374 -24.35 -2.54 13.74
N ASP A 375 -25.57 -2.81 13.29
CA ASP A 375 -26.71 -1.90 13.51
C ASP A 375 -26.99 -1.68 15.00
N GLY A 376 -27.32 -0.43 15.36
CA GLY A 376 -27.52 0.01 16.75
C GLY A 376 -26.27 0.02 17.64
N GLN A 377 -25.09 -0.35 17.13
CA GLN A 377 -23.85 -0.28 17.90
C GLN A 377 -23.28 1.15 17.95
N PRO A 378 -22.47 1.49 18.98
CA PRO A 378 -21.79 2.78 19.03
C PRO A 378 -20.87 2.98 17.82
N SER A 379 -20.72 4.22 17.33
CA SER A 379 -19.87 4.54 16.16
C SER A 379 -18.44 3.99 16.26
N PHE A 380 -17.89 3.90 17.48
CA PHE A 380 -16.61 3.25 17.74
C PHE A 380 -16.59 1.79 17.26
N VAL A 381 -17.59 1.00 17.62
CA VAL A 381 -17.69 -0.42 17.26
C VAL A 381 -17.84 -0.57 15.75
N VAL A 382 -18.62 0.31 15.13
CA VAL A 382 -18.86 0.28 13.67
C VAL A 382 -17.58 0.60 12.90
N PHE A 383 -16.91 1.71 13.22
CA PHE A 383 -15.63 2.06 12.57
C PHE A 383 -14.54 1.03 12.85
N TYR A 384 -14.44 0.52 14.09
CA TYR A 384 -13.48 -0.54 14.40
C TYR A 384 -13.79 -1.84 13.63
N GLY A 385 -15.07 -2.19 13.49
CA GLY A 385 -15.53 -3.36 12.75
C GLY A 385 -15.22 -3.26 11.25
N PHE A 386 -15.57 -2.14 10.61
CA PHE A 386 -15.18 -1.87 9.22
C PHE A 386 -13.66 -1.88 9.04
N GLY A 387 -12.94 -1.30 9.99
CA GLY A 387 -11.49 -1.30 10.00
C GLY A 387 -10.91 -2.70 10.07
N PHE A 388 -11.36 -3.50 11.02
CA PHE A 388 -10.93 -4.87 11.23
C PHE A 388 -11.21 -5.75 10.01
N PHE A 389 -12.40 -5.61 9.41
CA PHE A 389 -12.76 -6.32 8.18
C PHE A 389 -11.78 -5.98 7.04
N GLY A 390 -11.44 -4.70 6.86
CA GLY A 390 -10.45 -4.25 5.89
C GLY A 390 -9.04 -4.78 6.17
N SER A 391 -8.54 -4.67 7.40
CA SER A 391 -7.22 -5.19 7.80
C SER A 391 -7.10 -6.70 7.65
N PHE A 392 -8.17 -7.44 8.00
CA PHE A 392 -8.20 -8.88 7.86
C PHE A 392 -8.12 -9.31 6.39
N LEU A 393 -8.95 -8.72 5.51
CA LEU A 393 -8.88 -9.01 4.08
C LEU A 393 -7.53 -8.63 3.49
N SER A 394 -7.01 -7.46 3.85
CA SER A 394 -5.69 -6.99 3.40
C SER A 394 -4.52 -7.85 3.89
N SER A 395 -4.74 -8.70 4.89
CA SER A 395 -3.72 -9.68 5.32
C SER A 395 -3.69 -10.93 4.44
N LEU A 396 -4.75 -11.15 3.64
CA LEU A 396 -4.93 -12.31 2.79
C LEU A 396 -4.78 -11.98 1.30
N MET A 397 -4.84 -10.71 0.92
CA MET A 397 -4.70 -10.23 -0.46
C MET A 397 -4.07 -8.84 -0.46
N SER A 398 -3.70 -8.32 -1.64
CA SER A 398 -3.12 -6.98 -1.75
C SER A 398 -4.02 -5.87 -1.17
N ASN A 399 -3.40 -4.83 -0.61
CA ASN A 399 -4.12 -3.69 0.00
C ASN A 399 -5.18 -3.06 -0.93
N SER A 400 -4.85 -2.90 -2.22
CA SER A 400 -5.79 -2.34 -3.20
C SER A 400 -6.96 -3.29 -3.49
N ALA A 401 -6.72 -4.60 -3.58
CA ALA A 401 -7.79 -5.58 -3.72
C ALA A 401 -8.73 -5.57 -2.51
N ALA A 402 -8.19 -5.43 -1.30
CA ALA A 402 -9.00 -5.32 -0.08
C ALA A 402 -9.89 -4.06 -0.09
N VAL A 403 -9.39 -2.90 -0.52
CA VAL A 403 -10.22 -1.69 -0.69
C VAL A 403 -11.32 -1.89 -1.73
N ALA A 404 -10.98 -2.47 -2.89
CA ALA A 404 -11.94 -2.75 -3.96
C ALA A 404 -13.10 -3.66 -3.53
N LEU A 405 -12.82 -4.60 -2.62
CA LEU A 405 -13.83 -5.53 -2.10
C LEU A 405 -14.64 -4.93 -0.94
N THR A 406 -13.98 -4.23 -0.03
CA THR A 406 -14.59 -3.77 1.22
C THR A 406 -15.52 -2.58 1.00
N LEU A 407 -15.10 -1.57 0.22
CA LEU A 407 -15.85 -0.33 0.09
C LEU A 407 -17.23 -0.49 -0.55
N PRO A 408 -17.42 -1.27 -1.62
CA PRO A 408 -18.76 -1.49 -2.18
C PRO A 408 -19.73 -2.18 -1.21
N ILE A 409 -19.24 -2.75 -0.11
CA ILE A 409 -20.06 -3.34 0.97
C ILE A 409 -20.24 -2.31 2.09
N THR A 410 -19.17 -1.69 2.58
CA THR A 410 -19.22 -0.79 3.73
C THR A 410 -19.86 0.56 3.42
N LEU A 411 -19.82 1.04 2.18
CA LEU A 411 -20.45 2.31 1.79
C LEU A 411 -21.98 2.25 1.83
N PRO A 412 -22.66 1.27 1.20
CA PRO A 412 -24.10 1.13 1.38
C PRO A 412 -24.50 0.87 2.85
N MET A 413 -23.72 0.07 3.59
CA MET A 413 -23.96 -0.11 5.04
C MET A 413 -23.91 1.23 5.78
N ALA A 414 -22.92 2.08 5.48
CA ALA A 414 -22.79 3.39 6.09
C ALA A 414 -24.02 4.28 5.82
N GLU A 415 -24.52 4.31 4.57
CA GLU A 415 -25.74 5.04 4.22
C GLU A 415 -26.95 4.52 4.99
N MET A 416 -27.14 3.21 5.07
CA MET A 416 -28.23 2.59 5.82
C MET A 416 -28.20 2.93 7.32
N MET A 417 -26.99 3.09 7.87
CA MET A 417 -26.76 3.47 9.27
C MET A 417 -26.77 5.00 9.49
N ASN A 418 -27.08 5.80 8.46
CA ASN A 418 -26.99 7.27 8.48
C ASN A 418 -25.59 7.80 8.89
N MET A 419 -24.54 7.06 8.52
CA MET A 419 -23.15 7.46 8.69
C MET A 419 -22.61 8.09 7.40
N SER A 420 -21.60 8.94 7.53
CA SER A 420 -20.94 9.55 6.38
C SER A 420 -20.21 8.51 5.52
N PRO A 421 -20.59 8.34 4.23
CA PRO A 421 -19.88 7.45 3.32
C PRO A 421 -18.44 7.92 3.07
N GLN A 422 -18.20 9.24 3.13
CA GLN A 422 -16.85 9.82 2.98
C GLN A 422 -15.93 9.38 4.13
N ALA A 423 -16.43 9.40 5.37
CA ALA A 423 -15.68 8.92 6.53
C ALA A 423 -15.32 7.43 6.41
N VAL A 424 -16.26 6.60 5.98
CA VAL A 424 -16.04 5.16 5.79
C VAL A 424 -15.09 4.87 4.62
N ALA A 425 -15.21 5.64 3.53
CA ALA A 425 -14.30 5.57 2.39
C ALA A 425 -12.86 5.87 2.79
N LEU A 426 -12.64 6.96 3.54
CA LEU A 426 -11.30 7.37 3.96
C LEU A 426 -10.74 6.52 5.11
N LEU A 427 -11.58 5.81 5.86
CA LEU A 427 -11.11 4.82 6.83
C LEU A 427 -10.47 3.60 6.15
N SER A 428 -11.03 3.13 5.04
CA SER A 428 -10.58 1.92 4.35
C SER A 428 -9.08 1.91 3.96
N PRO A 429 -8.50 2.95 3.32
CA PRO A 429 -7.06 2.96 3.02
C PRO A 429 -6.17 2.96 4.28
N ILE A 430 -6.65 3.53 5.39
CA ILE A 430 -5.95 3.48 6.68
C ILE A 430 -5.86 2.03 7.15
N THR A 431 -6.99 1.35 7.24
CA THR A 431 -7.08 0.05 7.91
C THR A 431 -6.58 -1.09 7.05
N THR A 432 -6.74 -1.01 5.72
CA THR A 432 -6.10 -1.94 4.78
C THR A 432 -4.58 -1.81 4.76
N SER A 433 -4.00 -0.76 5.34
CA SER A 433 -2.55 -0.66 5.55
C SER A 433 -2.05 -1.50 6.74
N PHE A 434 -2.95 -2.04 7.56
CA PHE A 434 -2.62 -2.80 8.77
C PHE A 434 -2.67 -4.31 8.50
N ILE A 435 -1.55 -4.85 8.05
CA ILE A 435 -1.32 -6.26 7.76
C ILE A 435 -1.03 -7.10 9.02
N MET A 436 -1.52 -8.35 9.02
CA MET A 436 -1.33 -9.33 10.10
C MET A 436 -0.42 -10.50 9.70
N LEU A 437 -0.28 -10.76 8.39
CA LEU A 437 0.47 -11.89 7.84
C LEU A 437 1.57 -11.41 6.90
N VAL A 438 2.66 -12.16 6.81
CA VAL A 438 3.79 -11.83 5.92
C VAL A 438 3.37 -11.77 4.45
N ILE A 439 2.44 -12.62 4.04
CA ILE A 439 1.95 -12.71 2.65
C ILE A 439 1.11 -11.48 2.29
N GLY A 440 0.65 -10.68 3.26
CA GLY A 440 -0.30 -9.59 3.03
C GLY A 440 0.19 -8.54 2.03
N CYS A 441 1.49 -8.22 1.99
CA CYS A 441 2.00 -7.24 1.03
C CYS A 441 3.50 -7.44 0.65
N PRO A 442 3.94 -6.87 -0.49
CA PRO A 442 5.34 -6.96 -0.91
C PRO A 442 6.36 -6.48 0.14
N PRO A 443 6.15 -5.36 0.87
CA PRO A 443 7.03 -4.95 1.98
C PRO A 443 7.39 -6.09 2.95
N THR A 444 6.39 -6.82 3.44
CA THR A 444 6.63 -7.87 4.44
C THR A 444 7.28 -9.10 3.84
N ILE A 445 6.98 -9.43 2.59
CA ILE A 445 7.63 -10.50 1.84
C ILE A 445 9.12 -10.17 1.64
N ILE A 446 9.45 -8.94 1.24
CA ILE A 446 10.85 -8.48 1.11
C ILE A 446 11.60 -8.68 2.42
N ALA A 447 11.03 -8.21 3.54
CA ALA A 447 11.67 -8.38 4.84
C ALA A 447 11.79 -9.86 5.25
N TYR A 448 10.77 -10.68 4.98
CA TYR A 448 10.79 -12.11 5.28
C TYR A 448 11.81 -12.89 4.45
N SER A 449 12.00 -12.52 3.18
CA SER A 449 12.97 -13.13 2.27
C SER A 449 14.41 -13.03 2.77
N THR A 450 14.70 -12.06 3.67
CA THR A 450 16.00 -11.95 4.33
C THR A 450 16.31 -13.12 5.28
N GLY A 451 15.30 -13.88 5.72
CA GLY A 451 15.44 -15.06 6.58
C GLY A 451 15.70 -14.78 8.06
N TYR A 452 15.69 -13.51 8.51
CA TYR A 452 16.02 -13.16 9.90
C TYR A 452 14.89 -13.44 10.91
N PHE A 453 13.66 -13.66 10.45
CA PHE A 453 12.52 -13.98 11.31
C PHE A 453 11.63 -15.04 10.68
N SER A 454 10.93 -15.80 11.52
CA SER A 454 9.92 -16.77 11.09
C SER A 454 8.52 -16.15 10.98
N GLN A 455 7.62 -16.79 10.21
CA GLN A 455 6.20 -16.38 10.12
C GLN A 455 5.56 -16.21 11.51
N ILE A 456 5.82 -17.14 12.42
CA ILE A 456 5.24 -17.14 13.77
C ILE A 456 5.73 -15.92 14.56
N GLU A 457 7.02 -15.58 14.43
CA GLU A 457 7.58 -14.39 15.07
C GLU A 457 7.00 -13.10 14.49
N PHE A 458 6.75 -13.06 13.18
CA PHE A 458 6.07 -11.94 12.56
C PHE A 458 4.64 -11.77 13.08
N VAL A 459 3.84 -12.85 13.06
CA VAL A 459 2.43 -12.82 13.49
C VAL A 459 2.30 -12.39 14.95
N LYS A 460 3.23 -12.81 15.83
CA LYS A 460 3.30 -12.38 17.24
C LYS A 460 3.40 -10.86 17.41
N VAL A 461 3.89 -10.14 16.41
CA VAL A 461 3.98 -8.68 16.39
C VAL A 461 2.84 -8.07 15.59
N ALA A 462 2.64 -8.57 14.37
CA ALA A 462 1.75 -7.98 13.39
C ALA A 462 0.29 -7.98 13.84
N VAL A 463 -0.17 -9.02 14.55
CA VAL A 463 -1.54 -9.05 15.09
C VAL A 463 -1.74 -8.00 16.20
N PRO A 464 -0.94 -7.97 17.30
CA PRO A 464 -1.05 -6.89 18.27
C PRO A 464 -0.86 -5.49 17.68
N TRP A 465 0.05 -5.37 16.71
CA TRP A 465 0.30 -4.13 15.98
C TRP A 465 -0.94 -3.67 15.22
N CYS A 466 -1.55 -4.54 14.42
CA CYS A 466 -2.77 -4.24 13.68
C CYS A 466 -3.91 -3.83 14.61
N LEU A 467 -4.15 -4.58 15.69
CA LEU A 467 -5.23 -4.26 16.64
C LEU A 467 -5.00 -2.93 17.35
N THR A 468 -3.75 -2.59 17.64
CA THR A 468 -3.35 -1.31 18.24
C THR A 468 -3.52 -0.17 17.25
N LEU A 469 -3.09 -0.34 16.01
CA LEU A 469 -3.24 0.69 14.98
C LEU A 469 -4.71 0.91 14.61
N LEU A 470 -5.53 -0.13 14.55
CA LEU A 470 -6.98 -0.01 14.43
C LEU A 470 -7.55 0.83 15.55
N LEU A 471 -7.17 0.56 16.81
CA LEU A 471 -7.62 1.36 17.94
C LEU A 471 -7.20 2.82 17.82
N VAL A 472 -5.93 3.09 17.50
CA VAL A 472 -5.39 4.45 17.32
C VAL A 472 -6.11 5.18 16.21
N SER A 473 -6.34 4.52 15.06
CA SER A 473 -7.04 5.12 13.92
C SER A 473 -8.52 5.33 14.20
N THR A 474 -9.22 4.40 14.84
CA THR A 474 -10.64 4.59 15.21
C THR A 474 -10.81 5.72 16.22
N VAL A 475 -9.95 5.80 17.24
CA VAL A 475 -9.96 6.93 18.18
C VAL A 475 -9.61 8.23 17.47
N GLY A 476 -8.63 8.20 16.57
CA GLY A 476 -8.27 9.33 15.72
C GLY A 476 -9.45 9.82 14.88
N VAL A 477 -10.17 8.92 14.22
CA VAL A 477 -11.40 9.22 13.47
C VAL A 477 -12.46 9.87 14.36
N LEU A 478 -12.70 9.35 15.57
CA LEU A 478 -13.74 9.88 16.44
C LEU A 478 -13.39 11.21 17.12
N LEU A 479 -12.11 11.54 17.25
CA LEU A 479 -11.66 12.75 17.94
C LEU A 479 -11.14 13.80 16.95
N TYR A 480 -10.18 13.42 16.11
CA TYR A 480 -9.50 14.33 15.20
C TYR A 480 -10.40 14.83 14.07
N TRP A 481 -11.17 13.94 13.44
CA TRP A 481 -12.02 14.33 12.31
C TRP A 481 -13.09 15.36 12.71
N PRO A 482 -13.84 15.18 13.80
CA PRO A 482 -14.77 16.22 14.28
C PRO A 482 -14.08 17.55 14.61
N MET A 483 -12.84 17.53 15.14
CA MET A 483 -12.10 18.77 15.46
C MET A 483 -11.77 19.61 14.23
N ILE A 484 -11.58 18.99 13.07
CA ILE A 484 -11.34 19.69 11.80
C ILE A 484 -12.62 19.94 11.00
N GLY A 485 -13.80 19.64 11.56
CA GLY A 485 -15.08 19.77 10.87
C GLY A 485 -15.37 18.69 9.84
N PHE A 486 -14.64 17.57 9.88
CA PHE A 486 -14.85 16.41 9.03
C PHE A 486 -15.72 15.39 9.79
N TYR A 487 -16.96 15.16 9.36
CA TYR A 487 -17.82 14.10 9.91
C TYR A 487 -18.75 13.52 8.85
#